data_AF-A0A7S1G6J5-F1
#
_entry.id   AF-A0A7S1G6J5-F1
#
_cell.length_a   1.000
_cell.length_b   1.000
_cell.length_c   1.000
_cell.angle_alpha   90.00
_cell.angle_beta   90.00
_cell.angle_gamma   90.00
#
_symmetry.space_group_name_H-M   'P 1'
#
loop_
_entity.id
_entity.type
_entity.pdbx_description
1 polymer ?
#
loop_
_entity_poly.entity_id
_entity_poly.type
_entity_poly.pdbx_seq_one_letter_code
_entity_poly.pdbx_strand_id
1 'polypeptide(L)'
;MAYMMKKFEKKHKQDLNDDKRAVQKLRREVERVKRVLSTQHQARLEVESIMDGIDFSETLTRARFEELNMNLFRKTLQPVTKVLSDAGLKKDELDEIVLVGGSTRIPKVQALLKDF
;
A
#
# COMPACT_ATOMS: atom_id res chain seq x y z
N MET A 1 4.31 -3.69 5.46
CA MET A 1 4.99 -4.69 6.29
C MET A 1 6.42 -4.27 6.61
N ALA A 2 7.36 -4.37 5.65
CA ALA A 2 8.79 -4.09 5.90
C ALA A 2 9.08 -2.74 6.58
N TYR A 3 8.39 -1.66 6.17
CA TYR A 3 8.56 -0.35 6.81
C TYR A 3 8.16 -0.34 8.30
N MET A 4 7.08 -1.03 8.66
CA MET A 4 6.61 -1.11 10.05
C MET A 4 7.47 -2.05 10.89
N MET A 5 7.92 -3.17 10.31
CA MET A 5 8.88 -4.08 10.96
C MET A 5 10.19 -3.35 11.29
N LYS A 6 10.77 -2.60 10.34
CA LYS A 6 11.97 -1.78 10.59
C LYS A 6 11.76 -0.71 11.67
N LYS A 7 10.57 -0.11 11.74
CA LYS A 7 10.23 0.84 12.81
C LYS A 7 10.15 0.17 14.17
N PHE A 8 9.52 -1.01 14.24
CA PHE A 8 9.44 -1.81 15.45
C PHE A 8 10.84 -2.21 15.94
N GLU A 9 11.66 -2.78 15.05
CA GLU A 9 13.03 -3.19 15.34
C GLU A 9 13.88 -2.02 15.84
N LYS A 10 13.77 -0.84 15.21
CA LYS A 10 14.49 0.37 15.67
C LYS A 10 14.06 0.82 17.07
N LYS A 11 12.79 0.66 17.44
CA LYS A 11 12.23 1.16 18.70
C LYS A 11 12.41 0.17 19.86
N HIS A 12 12.29 -1.13 19.59
CA HIS A 12 12.27 -2.19 20.60
C HIS A 12 13.49 -3.11 20.54
N LYS A 13 14.36 -2.96 19.53
CA LYS A 13 15.56 -3.80 19.31
C LYS A 13 15.25 -5.30 19.19
N GLN A 14 14.05 -5.63 18.73
CA GLN A 14 13.56 -6.98 18.51
C GLN A 14 13.07 -7.13 17.06
N ASP A 15 13.36 -8.27 16.44
CA ASP A 15 12.89 -8.59 15.08
C ASP A 15 11.56 -9.36 15.13
N LEU A 16 10.57 -8.89 14.38
CA LEU A 16 9.27 -9.54 14.21
C LEU A 16 9.33 -10.74 13.27
N ASN A 17 10.37 -10.89 12.43
CA ASN A 17 10.41 -11.92 11.40
C ASN A 17 10.34 -13.35 11.95
N ASP A 18 10.87 -13.59 13.15
CA ASP A 18 10.90 -14.91 13.77
C ASP A 18 9.55 -15.33 14.38
N ASP A 19 8.69 -14.37 14.72
CA ASP A 19 7.35 -14.64 15.27
C ASP A 19 6.25 -14.49 14.20
N LYS A 20 5.83 -15.64 13.64
CA LYS A 20 4.73 -15.72 12.67
C LYS A 20 3.41 -15.11 13.17
N ARG A 21 3.13 -15.23 14.47
CA ARG A 21 1.90 -14.68 15.08
C ARG A 21 1.98 -13.15 15.12
N ALA A 22 3.13 -12.60 15.51
CA ALA A 22 3.38 -11.16 15.51
C ALA A 22 3.28 -10.57 14.10
N VAL A 23 3.89 -11.22 13.11
CA VAL A 23 3.79 -10.84 11.69
C VAL A 23 2.35 -10.82 11.22
N GLN A 24 1.55 -11.82 11.60
CA GLN A 24 0.15 -11.88 11.18
C GLN A 24 -0.71 -10.80 11.83
N LYS A 25 -0.49 -10.50 13.12
CA LYS A 25 -1.14 -9.35 13.81
C LYS A 25 -0.83 -8.05 13.08
N LEU A 26 0.45 -7.79 12.81
CA LEU A 26 0.88 -6.60 12.09
C LEU A 26 0.28 -6.53 10.68
N ARG A 27 0.20 -7.66 9.98
CA ARG A 27 -0.37 -7.71 8.62
C ARG A 27 -1.83 -7.27 8.58
N ARG A 28 -2.63 -7.73 9.54
CA ARG A 28 -4.06 -7.36 9.63
C ARG A 28 -4.21 -5.85 9.84
N GLU A 29 -3.44 -5.29 10.77
CA GLU A 29 -3.51 -3.85 11.06
C GLU A 29 -2.94 -2.99 9.93
N VAL A 30 -1.85 -3.41 9.29
CA VAL A 30 -1.33 -2.72 8.09
C VAL A 30 -2.37 -2.71 6.96
N GLU A 31 -3.11 -3.81 6.76
CA GLU A 31 -4.16 -3.85 5.75
C GLU A 31 -5.33 -2.92 6.10
N ARG A 32 -5.75 -2.89 7.38
CA ARG A 32 -6.76 -1.94 7.86
C ARG A 32 -6.33 -0.50 7.59
N VAL A 33 -5.12 -0.14 8.00
CA VAL A 33 -4.53 1.18 7.79
C VAL A 33 -4.45 1.54 6.30
N LYS A 34 -4.05 0.60 5.43
CA LYS A 34 -4.04 0.82 3.97
C LYS A 34 -5.43 1.19 3.44
N ARG A 35 -6.48 0.48 3.88
CA ARG A 35 -7.86 0.77 3.46
C ARG A 35 -8.29 2.17 3.93
N VAL A 36 -7.97 2.54 5.17
CA VAL A 36 -8.25 3.87 5.71
C VAL A 36 -7.50 4.96 4.95
N LEU A 37 -6.23 4.76 4.60
CA LEU A 37 -5.44 5.72 3.84
C LEU A 37 -5.94 5.95 2.41
N SER A 38 -6.78 5.06 1.88
CA SER A 38 -7.45 5.28 0.59
C SER A 38 -8.51 6.38 0.67
N THR A 39 -9.04 6.69 1.86
CA THR A 39 -10.04 7.74 2.09
C THR A 39 -9.52 8.89 2.94
N GLN A 40 -8.69 8.63 3.95
CA GLN A 40 -8.13 9.61 4.87
C GLN A 40 -6.65 9.94 4.57
N HIS A 41 -6.19 11.12 4.98
CA HIS A 41 -4.81 11.57 4.76
C HIS A 41 -3.79 10.96 5.73
N GLN A 42 -4.25 10.48 6.89
CA GLN A 42 -3.42 9.82 7.89
C GLN A 42 -4.23 8.75 8.60
N ALA A 43 -3.54 7.74 9.14
CA ALA A 43 -4.14 6.68 9.93
C ALA A 43 -3.14 6.20 10.98
N ARG A 44 -3.64 5.85 12.16
CA ARG A 44 -2.84 5.28 13.24
C ARG A 44 -2.93 3.75 13.19
N LEU A 45 -1.77 3.11 13.19
CA LEU A 45 -1.61 1.68 13.38
C LEU A 45 -1.42 1.43 14.86
N GLU A 46 -2.23 0.57 15.45
CA GLU A 46 -2.13 0.16 16.85
C GLU A 46 -2.26 -1.36 16.92
N VAL A 47 -1.28 -2.03 17.51
CA VAL A 47 -1.26 -3.48 17.70
C VAL A 47 -0.90 -3.75 19.16
N GLU A 48 -1.85 -4.33 19.89
CA GLU A 48 -1.65 -4.73 21.29
C GLU A 48 -0.88 -6.05 21.38
N SER A 49 0.06 -6.10 22.33
CA SER A 49 0.89 -7.26 22.64
C SER A 49 1.42 -7.94 21.37
N ILE A 50 2.10 -7.17 20.52
CA ILE A 50 2.59 -7.64 19.23
C ILE A 50 3.61 -8.77 19.42
N MET A 51 4.51 -8.62 20.39
CA MET A 51 5.53 -9.58 20.83
C MET A 51 5.86 -9.29 22.29
N ASP A 52 6.03 -10.32 23.12
CA ASP A 52 6.45 -10.21 24.54
C ASP A 52 5.69 -9.17 25.38
N GLY A 53 4.40 -8.98 25.12
CA GLY A 53 3.56 -7.99 25.82
C GLY A 53 3.82 -6.53 25.43
N ILE A 54 4.62 -6.28 24.40
CA ILE A 54 4.89 -4.93 23.88
C ILE A 54 3.72 -4.47 23.00
N ASP A 55 3.24 -3.26 23.27
CA ASP A 55 2.28 -2.58 22.38
C ASP A 55 3.02 -1.73 21.33
N PHE A 56 2.54 -1.79 20.09
CA PHE A 56 3.11 -1.06 18.98
C PHE A 56 2.10 -0.09 18.37
N SER A 57 2.43 1.20 18.41
CA SER A 57 1.62 2.27 17.84
C SER A 57 2.47 3.17 16.94
N GLU A 58 2.05 3.38 15.71
CA GLU A 58 2.69 4.27 14.74
C GLU A 58 1.67 4.97 13.83
N THR A 59 1.90 6.25 13.54
CA THR A 59 1.08 7.00 12.57
C THR A 59 1.71 6.89 11.18
N LEU A 60 0.88 6.64 10.17
CA LEU A 60 1.25 6.64 8.76
C LEU A 60 0.41 7.67 8.00
N THR A 61 1.07 8.48 7.17
CA THR A 61 0.40 9.40 6.27
C THR A 61 0.23 8.78 4.88
N ARG A 62 -0.78 9.23 4.13
CA ARG A 62 -1.02 8.83 2.74
C ARG A 62 0.21 9.13 1.88
N ALA A 63 0.79 10.32 2.03
CA ALA A 63 1.99 10.72 1.30
C ALA A 63 3.14 9.71 1.51
N ARG A 64 3.39 9.30 2.76
CA ARG A 64 4.43 8.30 3.06
C ARG A 64 4.07 6.93 2.51
N PHE A 65 2.81 6.52 2.60
CA PHE A 65 2.34 5.27 1.98
C PHE A 65 2.56 5.27 0.46
N GLU A 66 2.25 6.36 -0.21
CA GLU A 66 2.43 6.49 -1.66
C GLU A 66 3.90 6.48 -2.06
N GLU A 67 4.75 7.18 -1.32
CA GLU A 67 6.20 7.18 -1.51
C GLU A 67 6.77 5.74 -1.41
N LEU A 68 6.39 5.01 -0.37
CA LEU A 68 6.85 3.63 -0.12
C LEU A 68 6.46 2.66 -1.25
N ASN A 69 5.38 2.94 -1.98
CA ASN A 69 4.83 2.04 -3.00
C ASN A 69 4.91 2.60 -4.43
N MET A 70 5.52 3.78 -4.62
CA MET A 70 5.58 4.46 -5.93
C MET A 70 6.14 3.56 -7.04
N ASN A 71 7.19 2.80 -6.73
CA ASN A 71 7.80 1.88 -7.70
C ASN A 71 6.81 0.78 -8.14
N LEU A 72 5.97 0.29 -7.25
CA LEU A 72 4.93 -0.69 -7.57
C LEU A 72 3.79 -0.05 -8.36
N PHE A 73 3.37 1.15 -7.98
CA PHE A 73 2.33 1.89 -8.69
C PHE A 73 2.73 2.23 -10.13
N ARG A 74 3.99 2.61 -10.38
CA ARG A 74 4.46 2.85 -11.76
C ARG A 74 4.46 1.59 -12.61
N LYS A 75 4.76 0.43 -12.02
CA LYS A 75 4.73 -0.86 -12.73
C LYS A 75 3.32 -1.22 -13.21
N THR A 76 2.26 -0.68 -12.61
CA THR A 76 0.89 -0.95 -13.08
C THR A 76 0.58 -0.30 -14.43
N LEU A 77 1.38 0.66 -14.90
CA LEU A 77 1.24 1.25 -16.23
C LEU A 77 1.84 0.38 -17.34
N GLN A 78 2.78 -0.53 -17.02
CA GLN A 78 3.42 -1.38 -18.03
C GLN A 78 2.41 -2.30 -18.75
N PRO A 79 1.48 -2.99 -18.05
CA PRO A 79 0.43 -3.76 -18.72
C PRO A 79 -0.51 -2.90 -19.56
N VAL A 80 -0.78 -1.65 -19.14
CA VAL A 80 -1.63 -0.71 -19.88
C VAL A 80 -1.00 -0.32 -21.21
N THR A 81 0.29 0.05 -21.20
CA THR A 81 1.04 0.32 -22.45
C THR A 81 1.08 -0.91 -23.35
N LYS A 82 1.28 -2.10 -22.77
CA LYS A 82 1.35 -3.35 -23.54
C LYS A 82 0.03 -3.65 -24.24
N VAL A 83 -1.10 -3.59 -23.53
CA VAL A 83 -2.41 -3.91 -24.13
C VAL A 83 -2.79 -2.92 -25.23
N LEU A 84 -2.44 -1.63 -25.09
CA LEU A 84 -2.64 -0.65 -26.14
C LEU A 84 -1.81 -0.98 -27.39
N SER A 85 -0.53 -1.33 -27.19
CA SER A 85 0.35 -1.75 -28.29
C SER A 85 -0.15 -3.02 -28.98
N ASP A 86 -0.59 -4.02 -28.21
CA ASP A 86 -1.09 -5.29 -28.74
C ASP A 86 -2.42 -5.10 -29.49
N ALA A 87 -3.26 -4.15 -29.04
CA ALA A 87 -4.51 -3.79 -29.70
C ALA A 87 -4.34 -2.83 -30.89
N GLY A 88 -3.15 -2.23 -31.06
CA GLY A 88 -2.90 -1.21 -32.08
C GLY A 88 -3.67 0.09 -31.85
N LEU A 89 -4.11 0.35 -30.61
CA LEU A 89 -4.89 1.52 -30.24
C LEU A 89 -4.01 2.60 -29.60
N LYS A 90 -4.33 3.85 -29.90
CA LYS A 90 -3.81 5.02 -29.20
C LYS A 90 -4.66 5.34 -27.99
N LYS A 91 -4.13 6.19 -27.11
CA LYS A 91 -4.78 6.56 -25.85
C LYS A 91 -6.07 7.37 -26.06
N ASP A 92 -6.09 8.19 -27.11
CA ASP A 92 -7.22 9.03 -27.52
C ASP A 92 -8.37 8.25 -28.16
N GLU A 93 -8.13 6.97 -28.51
CA GLU A 93 -9.15 6.07 -29.06
C GLU A 93 -9.89 5.29 -27.97
N LEU A 94 -9.60 5.55 -26.68
CA LEU A 94 -10.30 4.95 -25.54
C LEU A 94 -11.47 5.84 -25.09
N ASP A 95 -12.69 5.31 -25.16
CA ASP A 95 -13.88 6.02 -24.70
C ASP A 95 -13.98 6.07 -23.16
N GLU A 96 -13.80 4.92 -22.50
CA GLU A 96 -13.96 4.78 -21.06
C GLU A 96 -12.93 3.86 -20.41
N ILE A 97 -12.59 4.15 -19.16
CA ILE A 97 -11.71 3.32 -18.32
C ILE A 97 -12.50 2.82 -17.12
N VAL A 98 -12.78 1.52 -17.09
CA VAL A 98 -13.48 0.87 -15.97
C VAL A 98 -12.47 0.33 -14.95
N LEU A 99 -12.58 0.79 -13.70
CA LEU A 99 -11.70 0.36 -12.61
C LEU A 99 -12.30 -0.82 -11.84
N VAL A 100 -11.66 -1.99 -11.93
CA VAL A 100 -12.10 -3.22 -11.24
C VAL A 100 -11.09 -3.66 -10.18
N GLY A 101 -11.59 -4.06 -9.01
CA GLY A 101 -10.80 -4.61 -7.90
C GLY A 101 -10.55 -3.64 -6.75
N GLY A 102 -10.31 -4.16 -5.53
CA GLY A 102 -10.23 -3.32 -4.33
C GLY A 102 -9.06 -2.33 -4.32
N SER A 103 -7.93 -2.68 -4.92
CA SER A 103 -6.72 -1.84 -4.92
C SER A 103 -6.81 -0.65 -5.88
N THR A 104 -7.75 -0.63 -6.82
CA THR A 104 -7.96 0.54 -7.71
C THR A 104 -8.58 1.72 -6.97
N ARG A 105 -9.05 1.52 -5.73
CA ARG A 105 -9.54 2.60 -4.84
C ARG A 105 -8.43 3.48 -4.28
N ILE A 106 -7.16 3.10 -4.46
CA ILE A 106 -6.02 3.89 -4.00
C ILE A 106 -5.95 5.16 -4.87
N PRO A 107 -6.05 6.38 -4.30
CA PRO A 107 -6.09 7.62 -5.08
C PRO A 107 -4.91 7.79 -6.03
N LYS A 108 -3.70 7.41 -5.60
CA LYS A 108 -2.51 7.51 -6.45
C LYS A 108 -2.54 6.63 -7.68
N VAL A 109 -3.15 5.45 -7.60
CA VAL A 109 -3.30 4.54 -8.76
C VAL A 109 -4.25 5.17 -9.78
N GLN A 110 -5.36 5.76 -9.32
CA GLN A 110 -6.30 6.46 -10.19
C GLN A 110 -5.68 7.69 -10.83
N ALA A 111 -4.92 8.47 -10.06
CA ALA A 111 -4.20 9.64 -10.58
C ALA A 111 -3.20 9.23 -11.67
N LEU A 112 -2.38 8.19 -11.42
CA LEU A 112 -1.42 7.70 -12.42
C LEU A 112 -2.09 7.22 -13.71
N LEU A 113 -3.28 6.64 -13.64
CA LEU A 113 -4.04 6.24 -14.84
C LEU A 113 -4.68 7.42 -15.55
N LYS A 114 -5.11 8.46 -14.82
CA LYS A 114 -5.67 9.69 -15.41
C LYS A 114 -4.59 10.56 -16.05
N ASP A 115 -3.40 10.57 -15.47
CA ASP A 115 -2.24 11.34 -15.96
C ASP A 115 -1.49 10.63 -17.09
N PHE A 116 -1.78 9.34 -17.33
CA PHE A 116 -1.12 8.51 -18.34
C PHE A 116 -1.67 8.79 -19.73
#